data_AF-A0A7C5JYD5-F1
#
_entry.id   AF-A0A7C5JYD5-F1
#
_cell.length_a   1.000
_cell.length_b   1.000
_cell.length_c   1.000
_cell.angle_alpha   90.00
_cell.angle_beta   90.00
_cell.angle_gamma   90.00
#
_symmetry.space_group_name_H-M   'P 1'
#
loop_
_entity.id
_entity.type
_entity.pdbx_description
1 polymer ?
#
loop_
_entity_poly.entity_id
_entity_poly.type
_entity_poly.pdbx_seq_one_letter_code
_entity_poly.pdbx_strand_id
1 'polypeptide(L)'
;MDGMPASPRLFRRGNRRRFRGQTVVEFALVLPVMLMVLFVIIELARLLHAWLAVENGARFGVRYAVTGEYDPAYCVDGPDAGTEACGGPGQRDEEDAARLPSIKDAARAGAVAILRNETVPEGLPAHFKITICSSRTGSGSLLYNYHDAIPGNHLDAWCEEIVTGNPIEDAGGPGDRVSVTVDFEHPLIVPILSTYLPNVHLTARREGIVEQFRVARVVGLPATISVPTFTPTNTATNTPTATITNTPPPTPTECRVPPIVQIIAPVNGASYVDRVPAQAIAYDPDNVDPVNCTGVGPDGTGI
;
A
#
# COMPACT_ATOMS: atom_id res chain seq x y z
N MET A 1 -37.03 9.23 -104.99
CA MET A 1 -35.64 9.60 -105.38
C MET A 1 -35.28 10.90 -104.68
N ASP A 2 -35.54 11.01 -103.38
CA ASP A 2 -34.73 10.50 -102.26
C ASP A 2 -33.44 11.31 -102.08
N GLY A 3 -33.62 12.49 -101.48
CA GLY A 3 -32.55 13.23 -100.84
C GLY A 3 -32.67 13.08 -99.33
N MET A 4 -31.70 12.41 -98.71
CA MET A 4 -31.50 12.47 -97.26
C MET A 4 -30.01 12.34 -96.96
N PRO A 5 -29.32 13.41 -96.54
CA PRO A 5 -27.96 13.29 -96.06
C PRO A 5 -27.95 12.82 -94.60
N ALA A 6 -27.25 11.72 -94.35
CA ALA A 6 -27.00 11.17 -93.02
C ALA A 6 -26.12 12.12 -92.19
N SER A 7 -26.55 12.41 -90.96
CA SER A 7 -25.78 13.17 -89.98
C SER A 7 -24.74 12.27 -89.29
N PRO A 8 -23.48 12.70 -89.14
CA PRO A 8 -22.52 11.94 -88.37
C PRO A 8 -22.76 12.18 -86.88
N ARG A 9 -23.28 11.16 -86.18
CA ARG A 9 -23.28 11.14 -84.71
C ARG A 9 -21.84 10.94 -84.24
N LEU A 10 -21.17 12.05 -83.90
CA LEU A 10 -19.90 12.04 -83.18
C LEU A 10 -20.09 11.33 -81.83
N PHE A 11 -19.66 10.08 -81.76
CA PHE A 11 -19.50 9.35 -80.52
C PHE A 11 -18.43 10.05 -79.66
N ARG A 12 -18.88 10.86 -78.71
CA ARG A 12 -18.04 11.41 -77.63
C ARG A 12 -17.59 10.25 -76.76
N ARG A 13 -16.41 9.69 -77.07
CA ARG A 13 -15.75 8.66 -76.29
C ARG A 13 -15.23 9.31 -74.99
N GLY A 14 -16.11 9.38 -74.00
CA GLY A 14 -15.76 9.83 -72.66
C GLY A 14 -14.70 8.92 -72.07
N ASN A 15 -13.48 9.42 -71.95
CA ASN A 15 -12.36 8.73 -71.32
C ASN A 15 -12.63 8.65 -69.81
N ARG A 16 -13.45 7.68 -69.39
CA ARG A 16 -13.62 7.31 -67.98
C ARG A 16 -12.32 6.65 -67.52
N ARG A 17 -11.35 7.48 -67.13
CA ARG A 17 -10.18 7.05 -66.37
C ARG A 17 -10.70 6.38 -65.10
N ARG A 18 -10.68 5.05 -65.08
CA ARG A 18 -11.04 4.25 -63.90
C ARG A 18 -10.06 4.62 -62.79
N PHE A 19 -10.59 5.10 -61.67
CA PHE A 19 -9.89 5.34 -60.41
C PHE A 19 -9.30 4.02 -59.88
N ARG A 20 -8.10 3.65 -60.34
CA ARG A 20 -7.29 2.60 -59.75
C ARG A 20 -6.37 3.28 -58.75
N GLY A 21 -6.67 3.19 -57.46
CA GLY A 21 -5.83 3.75 -56.38
C GLY A 21 -6.55 4.56 -55.31
N GLN A 22 -7.83 4.91 -55.49
CA GLN A 22 -8.58 5.70 -54.51
C GLN A 22 -8.65 5.01 -53.13
N THR A 23 -8.88 3.70 -53.10
CA THR A 23 -8.91 2.90 -51.86
C THR A 23 -7.56 2.86 -51.13
N VAL A 24 -6.44 2.91 -51.87
CA VAL A 24 -5.09 2.93 -51.28
C VAL A 24 -4.82 4.26 -50.59
N VAL A 25 -5.31 5.37 -51.17
CA VAL A 25 -5.17 6.71 -50.57
C VAL A 25 -6.04 6.86 -49.33
N GLU A 26 -7.30 6.41 -49.39
CA GLU A 26 -8.19 6.42 -48.23
C GLU A 26 -7.62 5.59 -47.07
N PHE A 27 -7.07 4.41 -47.36
CA PHE A 27 -6.40 3.59 -46.36
C PHE A 27 -5.13 4.27 -45.80
N ALA A 28 -4.31 4.87 -46.65
CA ALA A 28 -3.08 5.55 -46.23
C ALA A 28 -3.35 6.76 -45.31
N LEU A 29 -4.53 7.40 -45.41
CA LEU A 29 -4.92 8.50 -44.54
C LEU A 29 -5.54 8.04 -43.21
N VAL A 30 -6.26 6.91 -43.20
CA VAL A 30 -6.87 6.36 -41.97
C VAL A 30 -5.83 5.64 -41.10
N LEU A 31 -4.86 4.96 -41.71
CA LEU A 31 -3.82 4.21 -41.01
C LEU A 31 -3.07 5.02 -39.92
N PRO A 32 -2.56 6.24 -40.16
CA PRO A 32 -1.86 6.99 -39.11
C PRO A 32 -2.77 7.38 -37.94
N VAL A 33 -4.04 7.70 -38.19
CA VAL A 33 -5.01 8.01 -37.13
C VAL A 33 -5.33 6.76 -36.31
N MET A 34 -5.57 5.62 -36.97
CA MET A 34 -5.81 4.35 -36.30
C MET A 34 -4.63 3.95 -35.41
N LEU A 35 -3.40 4.09 -35.91
CA LEU A 35 -2.19 3.80 -35.14
C LEU A 35 -2.02 4.75 -33.96
N MET A 36 -2.26 6.06 -34.15
CA MET A 36 -2.21 7.03 -33.05
C MET A 36 -3.16 6.64 -31.92
N VAL A 37 -4.41 6.28 -32.23
CA VAL A 37 -5.39 5.83 -31.22
C VAL A 37 -4.93 4.55 -30.53
N LEU A 38 -4.41 3.58 -31.28
CA LEU A 38 -3.93 2.31 -30.73
C LEU A 38 -2.75 2.52 -29.77
N PHE A 39 -1.79 3.37 -30.13
CA PHE A 39 -0.68 3.70 -29.24
C PHE A 39 -1.13 4.40 -27.96
N VAL A 40 -2.09 5.33 -28.03
CA VAL A 40 -2.66 5.98 -26.84
C VAL A 40 -3.31 4.96 -25.90
N ILE A 41 -4.09 4.02 -26.44
CA ILE A 41 -4.73 2.98 -25.64
C ILE A 41 -3.68 2.07 -24.98
N ILE A 42 -2.65 1.66 -25.72
CA ILE A 42 -1.57 0.80 -25.19
C ILE A 42 -0.78 1.53 -24.10
N GLU A 43 -0.45 2.81 -24.30
CA GLU A 43 0.30 3.60 -23.32
C GLU A 43 -0.51 3.80 -22.04
N LEU A 44 -1.80 4.13 -22.16
CA LEU A 44 -2.69 4.26 -20.99
C LEU A 44 -2.82 2.93 -20.23
N ALA A 45 -2.97 1.81 -20.95
CA ALA A 45 -3.04 0.49 -20.34
C ALA A 45 -1.75 0.14 -19.57
N ARG A 46 -0.58 0.44 -20.15
CA ARG A 46 0.71 0.23 -19.49
C ARG A 46 0.91 1.14 -18.29
N LEU A 47 0.53 2.41 -18.38
CA LEU A 47 0.63 3.37 -17.29
C LEU A 47 -0.25 2.95 -16.11
N LEU A 48 -1.50 2.58 -16.37
CA LEU A 48 -2.41 2.07 -15.35
C LEU A 48 -1.88 0.76 -14.72
N HIS A 49 -1.33 -0.14 -15.53
CA HIS A 49 -0.72 -1.37 -15.03
C HIS A 49 0.46 -1.08 -14.10
N ALA A 50 1.33 -0.14 -14.46
CA ALA A 50 2.45 0.27 -13.61
C ALA A 50 1.97 0.97 -12.32
N TRP A 51 0.96 1.84 -12.42
CA TRP A 51 0.34 2.48 -11.25
C TRP A 51 -0.17 1.43 -10.26
N LEU A 52 -0.92 0.44 -10.74
CA LEU A 52 -1.44 -0.64 -9.89
C LEU A 52 -0.32 -1.45 -9.25
N ALA A 53 0.78 -1.69 -9.96
CA ALA A 53 1.93 -2.40 -9.41
C ALA A 53 2.63 -1.61 -8.28
N VAL A 54 2.83 -0.30 -8.46
CA VAL A 54 3.42 0.59 -7.44
C VAL A 54 2.52 0.66 -6.20
N GLU A 55 1.21 0.82 -6.43
CA GLU A 55 0.19 0.82 -5.38
C GLU A 55 0.15 -0.50 -4.59
N ASN A 56 0.25 -1.64 -5.28
CA ASN A 56 0.34 -2.95 -4.63
C ASN A 56 1.66 -3.09 -3.88
N GLY A 57 2.79 -2.67 -4.44
CA GLY A 57 4.09 -2.67 -3.76
C GLY A 57 4.04 -2.00 -2.39
N ALA A 58 3.51 -0.77 -2.33
CA ALA A 58 3.36 -0.03 -1.07
C ALA A 58 2.44 -0.76 -0.08
N ARG A 59 1.34 -1.38 -0.55
CA ARG A 59 0.42 -2.15 0.30
C ARG A 59 1.04 -3.42 0.87
N PHE A 60 1.83 -4.15 0.09
CA PHE A 60 2.50 -5.36 0.57
C PHE A 60 3.60 -5.00 1.57
N GLY A 61 4.41 -3.98 1.26
CA GLY A 61 5.45 -3.49 2.17
C GLY A 61 4.88 -3.03 3.51
N VAL A 62 3.83 -2.21 3.52
CA VAL A 62 3.25 -1.73 4.78
C VAL A 62 2.61 -2.85 5.61
N ARG A 63 1.94 -3.83 4.96
CA ARG A 63 1.35 -4.98 5.65
C ARG A 63 2.40 -5.82 6.34
N TYR A 64 3.54 -6.02 5.69
CA TYR A 64 4.68 -6.70 6.28
C TYR A 64 5.29 -5.87 7.41
N ALA A 65 5.54 -4.58 7.18
CA ALA A 65 6.14 -3.67 8.18
C ALA A 65 5.36 -3.64 9.50
N VAL A 66 4.02 -3.63 9.41
CA VAL A 66 3.12 -3.64 10.58
C VAL A 66 3.29 -4.87 11.46
N THR A 67 3.64 -6.03 10.89
CA THR A 67 3.80 -7.26 11.70
C THR A 67 5.00 -7.19 12.65
N GLY A 68 5.99 -6.36 12.35
CA GLY A 68 7.26 -6.35 13.07
C GLY A 68 8.18 -7.53 12.72
N GLU A 69 7.80 -8.41 11.79
CA GLU A 69 8.59 -9.57 11.36
C GLU A 69 9.83 -9.16 10.54
N TYR A 70 10.86 -10.00 10.52
CA TYR A 70 12.05 -9.87 9.69
C TYR A 70 12.46 -11.22 9.07
N ASP A 71 13.17 -11.16 7.96
CA ASP A 71 13.83 -12.32 7.37
C ASP A 71 15.19 -12.53 8.06
N PRO A 72 15.40 -13.69 8.72
CA PRO A 72 16.68 -14.02 9.35
C PRO A 72 17.88 -14.01 8.40
N ALA A 73 17.66 -14.09 7.08
CA ALA A 73 18.73 -13.97 6.09
C ALA A 73 19.41 -12.59 6.08
N TYR A 74 18.72 -11.54 6.58
CA TYR A 74 19.28 -10.20 6.72
C TYR A 74 19.89 -9.92 8.09
N CYS A 75 19.83 -10.89 9.01
CA CYS A 75 20.53 -10.79 10.27
C CYS A 75 22.04 -10.89 10.01
N VAL A 76 22.72 -9.78 10.27
CA VAL A 76 24.18 -9.71 10.30
C VAL A 76 24.60 -9.42 11.73
N ASP A 77 25.62 -10.11 12.22
CA ASP A 77 26.20 -9.83 13.55
C ASP A 77 26.60 -8.35 13.60
N GLY A 78 25.98 -7.62 14.50
CA GLY A 78 26.13 -6.19 14.65
C GLY A 78 27.30 -5.81 15.56
N PRO A 79 27.14 -4.78 16.42
CA PRO A 79 28.21 -4.30 17.29
C PRO A 79 28.69 -5.32 18.35
N ASP A 80 27.90 -6.36 18.60
CA ASP A 80 28.27 -7.49 19.46
C ASP A 80 28.99 -8.58 18.65
N ALA A 81 30.21 -8.26 18.20
CA ALA A 81 31.03 -9.20 17.44
C ALA A 81 31.33 -10.47 18.28
N GLY A 82 30.61 -11.57 18.01
CA GLY A 82 30.88 -12.90 18.59
C GLY A 82 29.68 -13.67 19.14
N THR A 83 28.45 -13.14 19.06
CA THR A 83 27.21 -13.88 19.34
C THR A 83 26.55 -14.39 18.05
N GLU A 84 25.44 -15.10 18.18
CA GLU A 84 24.60 -15.51 17.05
C GLU A 84 23.84 -14.30 16.46
N ALA A 85 23.69 -14.24 15.14
CA ALA A 85 23.04 -13.12 14.47
C ALA A 85 21.56 -12.99 14.87
N CYS A 86 21.12 -11.75 15.14
CA CYS A 86 19.83 -11.48 15.77
C CYS A 86 19.69 -12.22 17.12
N GLY A 87 20.75 -12.19 17.91
CA GLY A 87 20.84 -12.86 19.21
C GLY A 87 21.77 -12.11 20.18
N GLY A 88 21.88 -12.63 21.39
CA GLY A 88 22.73 -12.00 22.41
C GLY A 88 22.24 -10.62 22.90
N PRO A 89 23.13 -9.80 23.48
CA PRO A 89 22.78 -8.52 24.10
C PRO A 89 22.29 -7.45 23.11
N GLY A 90 22.75 -7.50 21.85
CA GLY A 90 22.43 -6.58 20.76
C GLY A 90 21.27 -7.02 19.87
N GLN A 91 20.59 -8.13 20.20
CA GLN A 91 19.54 -8.74 19.40
C GLN A 91 18.54 -7.71 18.82
N ARG A 92 18.06 -6.76 19.62
CA ARG A 92 17.00 -5.84 19.19
C ARG A 92 17.45 -4.89 18.08
N ASP A 93 18.69 -4.43 18.13
CA ASP A 93 19.24 -3.51 17.14
C ASP A 93 19.55 -4.25 15.83
N GLU A 94 19.98 -5.50 15.93
CA GLU A 94 20.20 -6.39 14.79
C GLU A 94 18.88 -6.77 14.11
N GLU A 95 17.84 -7.08 14.89
CA GLU A 95 16.49 -7.35 14.39
C GLU A 95 15.93 -6.12 13.66
N ASP A 96 16.03 -4.92 14.26
CA ASP A 96 15.56 -3.69 13.62
C ASP A 96 16.32 -3.39 12.31
N ALA A 97 17.63 -3.67 12.25
CA ALA A 97 18.41 -3.56 11.03
C ALA A 97 17.98 -4.57 9.96
N ALA A 98 17.64 -5.81 10.33
CA ALA A 98 17.15 -6.84 9.43
C ALA A 98 15.72 -6.56 8.92
N ARG A 99 14.90 -5.84 9.69
CA ARG A 99 13.52 -5.49 9.30
C ARG A 99 13.45 -4.59 8.07
N LEU A 100 14.39 -3.64 7.93
CA LEU A 100 14.39 -2.70 6.81
C LEU A 100 14.49 -3.38 5.43
N PRO A 101 15.51 -4.23 5.13
CA PRO A 101 15.57 -4.96 3.86
C PRO A 101 14.42 -5.97 3.71
N SER A 102 13.92 -6.55 4.80
CA SER A 102 12.75 -7.46 4.76
C SER A 102 11.49 -6.74 4.26
N ILE A 103 11.23 -5.51 4.71
CA ILE A 103 10.12 -4.68 4.23
C ILE A 103 10.32 -4.32 2.75
N LYS A 104 11.55 -4.01 2.33
CA LYS A 104 11.86 -3.74 0.92
C LYS A 104 11.55 -4.95 0.04
N ASP A 105 11.88 -6.16 0.48
CA ASP A 105 11.54 -7.37 -0.25
C ASP A 105 10.06 -7.63 -0.35
N ALA A 106 9.30 -7.43 0.74
CA ALA A 106 7.85 -7.52 0.69
C ALA A 106 7.24 -6.50 -0.29
N ALA A 107 7.74 -5.26 -0.31
CA ALA A 107 7.32 -4.24 -1.27
C ALA A 107 7.70 -4.61 -2.72
N ARG A 108 8.91 -5.12 -2.95
CA ARG A 108 9.36 -5.65 -4.27
C ARG A 108 8.47 -6.78 -4.76
N ALA A 109 8.06 -7.68 -3.86
CA ALA A 109 7.16 -8.79 -4.17
C ALA A 109 5.74 -8.30 -4.52
N GLY A 110 5.28 -7.22 -3.89
CA GLY A 110 4.02 -6.57 -4.28
C GLY A 110 4.07 -5.86 -5.65
N ALA A 111 5.27 -5.40 -6.06
CA ALA A 111 5.52 -4.68 -7.31
C ALA A 111 6.01 -5.57 -8.47
N VAL A 112 5.73 -6.88 -8.47
CA VAL A 112 6.25 -7.85 -9.47
C VAL A 112 5.85 -7.53 -10.92
N ALA A 113 4.76 -6.80 -11.12
CA ALA A 113 4.21 -6.56 -12.45
C ALA A 113 4.93 -5.45 -13.26
N ILE A 114 6.00 -4.84 -12.73
CA ILE A 114 6.80 -3.82 -13.43
C ILE A 114 8.23 -4.28 -13.72
N LEU A 115 8.71 -3.93 -14.91
CA LEU A 115 10.12 -4.03 -15.28
C LEU A 115 10.87 -2.87 -14.60
N ARG A 116 11.57 -3.18 -13.52
CA ARG A 116 12.28 -2.23 -12.67
C ARG A 116 13.78 -2.48 -12.70
N ASN A 117 14.56 -1.42 -12.47
CA ASN A 117 15.99 -1.51 -12.27
C ASN A 117 16.43 -0.57 -11.13
N GLU A 118 16.79 -1.17 -10.00
CA GLU A 118 17.21 -0.45 -8.79
C GLU A 118 18.61 0.16 -8.90
N THR A 119 19.39 -0.23 -9.91
CA THR A 119 20.74 0.33 -10.14
C THR A 119 20.72 1.63 -10.94
N VAL A 120 19.56 1.98 -11.51
CA VAL A 120 19.40 3.18 -12.33
C VAL A 120 19.27 4.40 -11.40
N PRO A 121 19.98 5.51 -11.68
CA PRO A 121 19.80 6.75 -10.93
C PRO A 121 18.37 7.29 -10.96
N GLU A 122 18.05 8.11 -9.97
CA GLU A 122 16.79 8.86 -9.87
C GLU A 122 16.50 9.66 -11.15
N GLY A 123 15.22 9.72 -11.51
CA GLY A 123 14.68 10.42 -12.67
C GLY A 123 14.97 9.83 -14.05
N LEU A 124 15.65 8.68 -14.11
CA LEU A 124 15.86 7.93 -15.36
C LEU A 124 14.83 6.82 -15.54
N PRO A 125 14.52 6.43 -16.79
CA PRO A 125 13.52 5.40 -17.07
C PRO A 125 13.87 4.06 -16.40
N ALA A 126 12.85 3.39 -15.88
CA ALA A 126 12.94 2.14 -15.12
C ALA A 126 13.59 2.25 -13.73
N HIS A 127 13.95 3.45 -13.26
CA HIS A 127 14.31 3.70 -11.87
C HIS A 127 13.20 3.21 -10.93
N PHE A 128 13.59 2.57 -9.83
CA PHE A 128 12.68 2.07 -8.81
C PHE A 128 13.33 2.19 -7.44
N LYS A 129 12.61 2.78 -6.49
CA LYS A 129 13.07 2.97 -5.12
C LYS A 129 11.94 2.70 -4.15
N ILE A 130 12.30 2.12 -3.01
CA ILE A 130 11.37 1.92 -1.89
C ILE A 130 11.97 2.66 -0.71
N THR A 131 11.20 3.61 -0.19
CA THR A 131 11.57 4.44 0.95
C THR A 131 10.71 4.04 2.15
N ILE A 132 11.35 3.74 3.27
CA ILE A 132 10.68 3.45 4.54
C ILE A 132 11.04 4.54 5.55
N CYS A 133 10.05 5.04 6.26
CA CYS A 133 10.24 6.02 7.32
C CYS A 133 9.30 5.73 8.48
N SER A 134 9.62 6.21 9.67
CA SER A 134 8.81 5.96 10.86
C SER A 134 8.55 7.23 11.65
N SER A 135 7.55 7.17 12.54
CA SER A 135 7.28 8.18 13.55
C SER A 135 8.01 7.89 14.87
N ARG A 136 9.10 7.10 14.84
CA ARG A 136 9.83 6.71 16.05
C ARG A 136 10.28 7.96 16.81
N THR A 137 10.10 7.92 18.12
CA THR A 137 10.47 9.04 19.00
C THR A 137 11.65 8.69 19.89
N GLY A 138 12.53 9.66 20.10
CA GLY A 138 13.63 9.60 21.05
C GLY A 138 13.58 10.83 21.94
N SER A 139 13.66 10.64 23.27
CA SER A 139 13.56 11.73 24.25
C SER A 139 12.31 12.64 24.12
N GLY A 140 11.21 12.11 23.58
CA GLY A 140 9.94 12.83 23.40
C GLY A 140 9.80 13.62 22.10
N SER A 141 10.79 13.54 21.19
CA SER A 141 10.77 14.16 19.86
C SER A 141 10.84 13.11 18.77
N LEU A 142 10.33 13.40 17.57
CA LEU A 142 10.50 12.56 16.39
C LEU A 142 11.99 12.42 16.05
N LEU A 143 12.42 11.21 15.69
CA LEU A 143 13.78 10.94 15.22
C LEU A 143 13.92 11.10 13.71
N TYR A 144 12.85 10.80 12.98
CA TYR A 144 12.86 10.79 11.52
C TYR A 144 11.83 11.76 10.95
N ASN A 145 12.21 12.40 9.84
CA ASN A 145 11.34 13.25 9.06
C ASN A 145 11.15 12.63 7.68
N TYR A 146 9.89 12.51 7.26
CA TYR A 146 9.54 12.00 5.94
C TYR A 146 9.38 13.16 4.96
N HIS A 147 9.97 13.03 3.78
CA HIS A 147 9.81 13.97 2.68
C HIS A 147 9.05 13.32 1.52
N ASP A 148 8.00 13.99 1.06
CA ASP A 148 7.19 13.51 -0.07
C ASP A 148 7.96 13.57 -1.39
N ALA A 149 7.64 12.62 -2.29
CA ALA A 149 8.11 12.64 -3.66
C ALA A 149 7.58 13.88 -4.41
N ILE A 150 8.34 14.37 -5.38
CA ILE A 150 7.95 15.48 -6.27
C ILE A 150 7.92 14.97 -7.71
N PRO A 151 6.77 14.40 -8.16
CA PRO A 151 6.67 13.77 -9.48
C PRO A 151 7.01 14.69 -10.65
N GLY A 152 6.73 15.99 -10.54
CA GLY A 152 7.03 16.97 -11.59
C GLY A 152 8.52 17.21 -11.83
N ASN A 153 9.36 16.90 -10.84
CA ASN A 153 10.82 17.01 -10.91
C ASN A 153 11.50 15.65 -10.95
N HIS A 154 10.73 14.55 -11.01
CA HIS A 154 11.24 13.20 -10.91
C HIS A 154 12.08 12.96 -9.64
N LEU A 155 11.63 13.53 -8.52
CA LEU A 155 12.27 13.36 -7.22
C LEU A 155 11.51 12.34 -6.38
N ASP A 156 12.21 11.35 -5.87
CA ASP A 156 11.66 10.30 -5.02
C ASP A 156 11.36 10.80 -3.62
N ALA A 157 10.53 10.06 -2.90
CA ALA A 157 10.41 10.23 -1.47
C ALA A 157 11.71 9.82 -0.77
N TRP A 158 11.99 10.42 0.38
CA TRP A 158 13.14 10.05 1.21
C TRP A 158 12.83 10.26 2.70
N CYS A 159 13.60 9.58 3.54
CA CYS A 159 13.53 9.68 4.99
C CYS A 159 14.84 10.29 5.50
N GLU A 160 14.73 11.21 6.45
CA GLU A 160 15.84 11.94 7.04
C GLU A 160 15.90 11.67 8.53
N GLU A 161 17.08 11.41 9.07
CA GLU A 161 17.29 11.48 10.52
C GLU A 161 17.44 12.95 10.96
N ILE A 162 16.55 13.42 11.83
CA ILE A 162 16.44 14.83 12.22
C ILE A 162 17.71 15.34 12.93
N VAL A 163 18.39 14.47 13.68
CA VAL A 163 19.58 14.85 14.47
C VAL A 163 20.79 15.08 13.57
N THR A 164 20.99 14.23 12.56
CA THR A 164 22.18 14.28 11.70
C THR A 164 21.93 14.98 10.36
N GLY A 165 20.67 15.09 9.94
CA GLY A 165 20.28 15.57 8.62
C GLY A 165 20.62 14.61 7.48
N ASN A 166 20.95 13.35 7.81
CA ASN A 166 21.35 12.36 6.81
C ASN A 166 20.13 11.59 6.29
N PRO A 167 20.13 11.20 5.01
CA PRO A 167 19.10 10.32 4.46
C PRO A 167 19.28 8.91 5.04
N ILE A 168 18.44 8.59 6.03
CA ILE A 168 18.45 7.32 6.74
C ILE A 168 17.00 6.85 6.86
N GLU A 169 16.77 5.59 6.54
CA GLU A 169 15.46 4.95 6.67
C GLU A 169 15.36 4.18 7.98
N ASP A 170 14.15 4.07 8.53
CA ASP A 170 13.88 3.36 9.78
C ASP A 170 12.60 2.53 9.66
N ALA A 171 12.68 1.28 10.10
CA ALA A 171 11.58 0.32 10.03
C ALA A 171 10.51 0.51 11.12
N GLY A 172 10.70 1.47 12.04
CA GLY A 172 9.81 1.78 13.17
C GLY A 172 9.79 0.69 14.24
N GLY A 173 9.77 1.05 15.52
CA GLY A 173 9.62 0.08 16.61
C GLY A 173 8.15 -0.33 16.84
N PRO A 174 7.90 -1.25 17.79
CA PRO A 174 6.55 -1.62 18.19
C PRO A 174 5.73 -0.38 18.62
N GLY A 175 4.57 -0.17 18.00
CA GLY A 175 3.71 0.99 18.26
C GLY A 175 4.01 2.24 17.44
N ASP A 176 5.13 2.28 16.73
CA ASP A 176 5.44 3.39 15.84
C ASP A 176 4.60 3.30 14.55
N ARG A 177 4.26 4.46 13.99
CA ARG A 177 3.69 4.53 12.65
C ARG A 177 4.82 4.43 11.64
N VAL A 178 4.68 3.56 10.66
CA VAL A 178 5.63 3.36 9.57
C VAL A 178 4.96 3.74 8.26
N SER A 179 5.65 4.51 7.43
CA SER A 179 5.29 4.78 6.05
C SER A 179 6.20 3.98 5.11
N VAL A 180 5.59 3.36 4.11
CA VAL A 180 6.28 2.69 3.00
C VAL A 180 5.86 3.39 1.73
N THR A 181 6.83 3.97 1.03
CA THR A 181 6.63 4.65 -0.25
C THR A 181 7.38 3.90 -1.33
N VAL A 182 6.71 3.69 -2.46
CA VAL A 182 7.28 3.07 -3.66
C VAL A 182 7.26 4.09 -4.77
N ASP A 183 8.42 4.39 -5.33
CA ASP A 183 8.63 5.31 -6.43
C ASP A 183 9.13 4.54 -7.66
N PHE A 184 8.59 4.87 -8.83
CA PHE A 184 8.92 4.21 -10.09
C PHE A 184 8.84 5.16 -11.28
N GLU A 185 9.88 5.15 -12.12
CA GLU A 185 9.94 5.91 -13.37
C GLU A 185 9.45 5.08 -14.56
N HIS A 186 8.19 5.26 -14.95
CA HIS A 186 7.60 4.50 -16.04
C HIS A 186 8.09 4.99 -17.42
N PRO A 187 8.75 4.15 -18.23
CA PRO A 187 9.19 4.55 -19.57
C PRO A 187 8.03 4.58 -20.56
N LEU A 188 7.93 5.67 -21.35
CA LEU A 188 6.92 5.81 -22.40
C LEU A 188 7.42 5.22 -23.73
N ILE A 189 6.54 4.53 -24.48
CA ILE A 189 6.87 3.94 -25.79
C ILE A 189 6.44 4.83 -26.95
N VAL A 190 5.40 5.64 -26.77
CA VAL A 190 4.87 6.54 -27.80
C VAL A 190 5.93 7.47 -28.41
N PRO A 191 6.28 7.35 -29.70
CA PRO A 191 7.43 8.05 -30.30
C PRO A 191 7.30 9.58 -30.32
N ILE A 192 6.07 10.11 -30.35
CA ILE A 192 5.82 11.56 -30.33
C ILE A 192 5.98 12.12 -28.91
N LEU A 193 5.56 11.37 -27.89
CA LEU A 193 5.59 11.83 -26.50
C LEU A 193 6.95 11.56 -25.84
N SER A 194 7.59 10.44 -26.16
CA SER A 194 8.88 10.03 -25.58
C SER A 194 10.02 10.99 -25.87
N THR A 195 9.89 11.84 -26.89
CA THR A 195 10.89 12.87 -27.23
C THR A 195 10.88 14.03 -26.23
N TYR A 196 9.71 14.36 -25.67
CA TYR A 196 9.52 15.49 -24.76
C TYR A 196 9.27 15.07 -23.31
N LEU A 197 8.74 13.87 -23.11
CA LEU A 197 8.46 13.24 -21.83
C LEU A 197 8.93 11.78 -21.90
N PRO A 198 10.20 11.49 -21.58
CA PRO A 198 10.75 10.14 -21.72
C PRO A 198 10.17 9.14 -20.70
N ASN A 199 9.82 9.62 -19.51
CA ASN A 199 9.28 8.83 -18.41
C ASN A 199 8.25 9.63 -17.60
N VAL A 200 7.46 8.90 -16.81
CA VAL A 200 6.49 9.46 -15.87
C VAL A 200 6.78 8.90 -14.48
N HIS A 201 6.96 9.79 -13.51
CA HIS A 201 7.17 9.42 -12.12
C HIS A 201 5.85 8.96 -11.48
N LEU A 202 5.82 7.73 -10.97
CA LEU A 202 4.70 7.14 -10.26
C LEU A 202 5.11 6.90 -8.80
N THR A 203 4.29 7.38 -7.87
CA THR A 203 4.55 7.24 -6.42
C THR A 203 3.31 6.69 -5.73
N ALA A 204 3.51 5.79 -4.76
CA ALA A 204 2.46 5.37 -3.83
C ALA A 204 2.99 5.24 -2.41
N ARG A 205 2.33 5.93 -1.48
CA ARG A 205 2.62 5.90 -0.04
C ARG A 205 1.51 5.16 0.71
N ARG A 206 1.91 4.25 1.60
CA ARG A 206 0.98 3.56 2.52
C ARG A 206 1.56 3.60 3.93
N GLU A 207 0.69 3.73 4.92
CA GLU A 207 1.08 3.84 6.32
C GLU A 207 0.36 2.80 7.18
N GLY A 208 1.04 2.36 8.23
CA GLY A 208 0.51 1.42 9.22
C GLY A 208 1.18 1.64 10.57
N ILE A 209 0.62 1.06 11.62
CA ILE A 209 1.20 1.10 12.97
C ILE A 209 1.75 -0.28 13.27
N VAL A 210 3.00 -0.38 13.70
CA VAL A 210 3.64 -1.66 14.04
C VAL A 210 2.97 -2.27 15.27
N GLU A 211 2.64 -3.55 15.18
CA GLU A 211 1.98 -4.29 16.24
C GLU A 211 2.86 -4.40 17.50
N GLN A 212 2.22 -4.43 18.67
CA GLN A 212 2.89 -4.46 19.98
C GLN A 212 2.77 -5.83 20.67
N PHE A 213 3.00 -6.93 19.94
CA PHE A 213 2.80 -8.30 20.45
C PHE A 213 3.61 -8.69 21.71
N ARG A 214 4.49 -7.81 22.22
CA ARG A 214 5.33 -8.08 23.40
C ARG A 214 5.19 -7.05 24.54
N VAL A 215 4.23 -6.11 24.48
CA VAL A 215 4.03 -5.11 25.54
C VAL A 215 2.75 -5.42 26.33
N ALA A 216 2.88 -5.88 27.58
CA ALA A 216 1.76 -6.36 28.40
C ALA A 216 0.70 -5.30 28.77
N ARG A 217 0.98 -4.00 28.55
CA ARG A 217 0.02 -2.91 28.80
C ARG A 217 0.49 -1.62 28.15
N VAL A 218 -0.30 -1.08 27.23
CA VAL A 218 -0.08 0.26 26.65
C VAL A 218 -0.83 1.28 27.50
N VAL A 219 -0.10 2.21 28.10
CA VAL A 219 -0.67 3.45 28.65
C VAL A 219 -0.21 4.58 27.71
N GLY A 220 -0.97 4.79 26.64
CA GLY A 220 -0.68 5.82 25.65
C GLY A 220 -1.79 5.87 24.61
N LEU A 221 -2.33 7.06 24.36
CA LEU A 221 -3.27 7.29 23.27
C LEU A 221 -2.55 7.01 21.94
N PRO A 222 -3.22 6.44 20.92
CA PRO A 222 -2.62 6.20 19.62
C PRO A 222 -2.06 7.51 19.04
N ALA A 223 -0.91 7.45 18.35
CA ALA A 223 -0.27 8.61 17.74
C ALA A 223 -1.27 9.37 16.84
N THR A 224 -1.69 10.56 17.28
CA THR A 224 -2.60 11.43 16.56
C THR A 224 -1.83 12.32 15.58
N ILE A 225 -2.17 12.24 14.30
CA ILE A 225 -1.71 13.18 13.27
C ILE A 225 -2.80 14.21 13.05
N SER A 226 -2.44 15.49 13.08
CA SER A 226 -3.26 16.60 12.59
C SER A 226 -3.22 16.61 11.05
N VAL A 227 -4.21 15.97 10.42
CA VAL A 227 -4.41 16.02 8.96
C VAL A 227 -5.24 17.26 8.62
N PRO A 228 -4.84 18.10 7.64
CA PRO A 228 -5.76 19.10 7.08
C PRO A 228 -6.87 18.39 6.29
N THR A 229 -8.08 18.42 6.83
CA THR A 229 -9.29 17.88 6.21
C THR A 229 -9.71 18.75 5.02
N PHE A 230 -9.31 18.37 3.80
CA PHE A 230 -9.95 18.88 2.58
C PHE A 230 -11.20 18.05 2.27
N THR A 231 -12.28 18.31 3.01
CA THR A 231 -13.62 17.85 2.63
C THR A 231 -14.52 19.06 2.52
N PRO A 232 -15.11 19.37 1.35
CA PRO A 232 -16.13 20.42 1.27
C PRO A 232 -17.33 19.98 2.11
N THR A 233 -17.62 20.78 3.14
CA THR A 233 -18.80 20.66 3.99
C THR A 233 -20.05 20.75 3.12
N ASN A 234 -20.72 19.63 2.87
CA ASN A 234 -22.10 19.66 2.39
C ASN A 234 -22.98 20.21 3.51
N THR A 235 -23.35 21.48 3.40
CA THR A 235 -24.35 22.13 4.22
C THR A 235 -25.67 21.38 4.09
N ALA A 236 -26.07 20.65 5.14
CA ALA A 236 -27.38 20.03 5.22
C ALA A 236 -28.46 21.11 5.39
N THR A 237 -29.27 21.31 4.35
CA THR A 237 -30.50 22.10 4.42
C THR A 237 -31.51 21.36 5.31
N ASN A 238 -31.85 21.95 6.46
CA ASN A 238 -32.88 21.44 7.36
C ASN A 238 -34.25 21.45 6.66
N THR A 239 -34.79 20.26 6.37
CA THR A 239 -36.21 20.06 6.10
C THR A 239 -36.84 19.48 7.37
N PRO A 240 -37.71 20.19 8.10
CA PRO A 240 -38.39 19.62 9.26
C PRO A 240 -39.51 18.70 8.79
N THR A 241 -39.25 17.40 8.76
CA THR A 241 -40.31 16.37 8.82
C THR A 241 -40.35 15.85 10.24
N ALA A 242 -41.41 16.18 10.97
CA ALA A 242 -41.66 15.64 12.31
C ALA A 242 -42.12 14.18 12.18
N THR A 243 -41.20 13.24 12.22
CA THR A 243 -41.50 11.82 12.43
C THR A 243 -41.42 11.52 13.92
N ILE A 244 -42.58 11.41 14.56
CA ILE A 244 -42.70 10.84 15.92
C ILE A 244 -42.28 9.38 15.86
N THR A 245 -41.04 9.11 16.28
CA THR A 245 -40.50 7.76 16.43
C THR A 245 -40.67 7.37 17.89
N ASN A 246 -41.62 6.48 18.19
CA ASN A 246 -41.69 5.84 19.50
C ASN A 246 -40.43 5.01 19.68
N THR A 247 -39.55 5.45 20.58
CA THR A 247 -38.33 4.74 20.94
C THR A 247 -38.71 3.59 21.86
N PRO A 248 -38.48 2.32 21.51
CA PRO A 248 -38.62 1.24 22.48
C PRO A 248 -37.60 1.44 23.62
N PRO A 249 -37.91 1.02 24.85
CA PRO A 249 -37.00 1.14 25.99
C PRO A 249 -35.65 0.48 25.69
N PRO A 250 -34.54 0.96 26.30
CA PRO A 250 -33.22 0.43 26.03
C PRO A 250 -33.19 -1.07 26.29
N THR A 251 -32.85 -1.83 25.25
CA THR A 251 -32.45 -3.23 25.39
C THR A 251 -31.27 -3.28 26.37
N PRO A 252 -31.30 -4.15 27.40
CA PRO A 252 -30.17 -4.28 28.32
C PRO A 252 -28.91 -4.62 27.53
N THR A 253 -27.87 -3.80 27.70
CA THR A 253 -26.55 -4.01 27.13
C THR A 253 -25.96 -5.28 27.73
N GLU A 254 -25.56 -6.25 26.91
CA GLU A 254 -24.81 -7.42 27.37
C GLU A 254 -23.50 -6.95 28.03
N CYS A 255 -23.21 -7.48 29.23
CA CYS A 255 -21.87 -7.35 29.77
C CYS A 255 -20.94 -8.15 28.85
N ARG A 256 -19.78 -7.57 28.51
CA ARG A 256 -18.70 -8.29 27.84
C ARG A 256 -17.55 -8.38 28.82
N VAL A 257 -17.45 -9.51 29.51
CA VAL A 257 -16.35 -9.76 30.47
C VAL A 257 -15.32 -10.66 29.78
N PRO A 258 -14.01 -10.40 29.90
CA PRO A 258 -13.01 -11.29 29.32
C PRO A 258 -13.11 -12.70 29.95
N PRO A 259 -12.92 -13.77 29.17
CA PRO A 259 -12.99 -15.14 29.68
C PRO A 259 -11.87 -15.39 30.68
N ILE A 260 -12.20 -16.07 31.78
CA ILE A 260 -11.25 -16.39 32.84
C ILE A 260 -10.64 -17.76 32.52
N VAL A 261 -9.31 -17.84 32.48
CA VAL A 261 -8.59 -19.09 32.22
C VAL A 261 -7.95 -19.60 33.52
N GLN A 262 -8.34 -20.80 33.95
CA GLN A 262 -7.73 -21.48 35.08
C GLN A 262 -6.83 -22.62 34.60
N ILE A 263 -5.57 -22.59 35.02
CA ILE A 263 -4.61 -23.67 34.75
C ILE A 263 -4.90 -24.81 35.73
N ILE A 264 -5.18 -26.01 35.20
CA ILE A 264 -5.44 -27.23 35.97
C ILE A 264 -4.13 -28.01 36.18
N ALA A 265 -3.24 -27.99 35.18
CA ALA A 265 -1.92 -28.59 35.27
C ALA A 265 -0.89 -27.77 34.45
N PRO A 266 0.36 -27.63 34.95
CA PRO A 266 0.92 -28.28 36.14
C PRO A 266 0.50 -27.65 37.47
N VAL A 267 0.21 -28.49 38.46
CA VAL A 267 0.05 -28.08 39.87
C VAL A 267 1.40 -27.96 40.58
N ASN A 268 1.53 -26.94 41.41
CA ASN A 268 2.75 -26.63 42.15
C ASN A 268 3.10 -27.78 43.12
N GLY A 269 4.31 -28.33 43.03
CA GLY A 269 4.78 -29.45 43.86
C GLY A 269 4.48 -30.86 43.34
N ALA A 270 3.81 -31.02 42.19
CA ALA A 270 3.60 -32.34 41.59
C ALA A 270 4.84 -32.82 40.82
N SER A 271 5.16 -34.12 40.92
CA SER A 271 6.24 -34.76 40.17
C SER A 271 5.69 -35.42 38.90
N TYR A 272 6.23 -35.04 37.75
CA TYR A 272 5.87 -35.62 36.46
C TYR A 272 7.07 -36.41 35.91
N VAL A 273 6.84 -37.67 35.51
CA VAL A 273 7.90 -38.63 35.19
C VAL A 273 8.36 -38.56 33.72
N ASP A 274 7.58 -37.91 32.85
CA ASP A 274 7.86 -37.90 31.40
C ASP A 274 7.59 -36.53 30.76
N ARG A 275 6.32 -36.16 30.55
CA ARG A 275 5.92 -34.83 30.06
C ARG A 275 5.05 -34.12 31.08
N VAL A 276 5.20 -32.79 31.17
CA VAL A 276 4.32 -31.95 31.99
C VAL A 276 2.98 -31.81 31.25
N PRO A 277 1.86 -32.28 31.81
CA PRO A 277 0.55 -32.09 31.19
C PRO A 277 0.18 -30.61 31.23
N ALA A 278 -0.12 -30.02 30.07
CA ALA A 278 -0.68 -28.69 29.95
C ALA A 278 -2.19 -28.81 29.80
N GLN A 279 -2.92 -28.53 30.87
CA GLN A 279 -4.37 -28.53 30.86
C GLN A 279 -4.88 -27.24 31.50
N ALA A 280 -5.76 -26.55 30.79
CA ALA A 280 -6.47 -25.38 31.27
C ALA A 280 -7.96 -25.50 30.94
N ILE A 281 -8.79 -24.86 31.76
CA ILE A 281 -10.20 -24.65 31.47
C ILE A 281 -10.44 -23.15 31.35
N ALA A 282 -11.22 -22.76 30.34
CA ALA A 282 -11.71 -21.40 30.21
C ALA A 282 -13.18 -21.38 30.64
N TYR A 283 -13.53 -20.43 31.50
CA TYR A 283 -14.90 -20.14 31.87
C TYR A 283 -15.28 -18.80 31.25
N ASP A 284 -16.31 -18.80 30.42
CA ASP A 284 -16.91 -17.59 29.86
C ASP A 284 -18.17 -17.24 30.68
N PRO A 285 -18.12 -16.20 31.52
CA PRO A 285 -19.25 -15.78 32.34
C PRO A 285 -20.45 -15.35 31.49
N ASP A 286 -20.21 -14.86 30.28
CA ASP A 286 -21.23 -14.33 29.38
C ASP A 286 -22.18 -15.45 28.89
N ASN A 287 -21.74 -16.72 28.93
CA ASN A 287 -22.54 -17.88 28.53
C ASN A 287 -23.53 -18.37 29.61
N VAL A 288 -23.42 -17.88 30.85
CA VAL A 288 -24.23 -18.34 32.00
C VAL A 288 -25.19 -17.25 32.52
N ASP A 289 -24.76 -15.98 32.52
CA ASP A 289 -25.61 -14.83 32.90
C ASP A 289 -25.23 -13.58 32.07
N PRO A 290 -25.72 -13.46 30.83
CA PRO A 290 -25.32 -12.39 29.91
C PRO A 290 -25.85 -10.99 30.30
N VAL A 291 -26.72 -10.89 31.31
CA VAL A 291 -27.46 -9.66 31.63
C VAL A 291 -27.15 -9.11 33.02
N ASN A 292 -27.06 -9.97 34.05
CA ASN A 292 -26.96 -9.49 35.43
C ASN A 292 -25.55 -9.61 36.02
N CYS A 293 -24.65 -10.40 35.41
CA CYS A 293 -23.22 -10.46 35.75
C CYS A 293 -23.01 -10.72 37.25
N THR A 294 -23.89 -11.56 37.82
CA THR A 294 -23.93 -11.82 39.27
C THR A 294 -22.78 -12.74 39.68
N GLY A 295 -21.79 -12.20 40.41
CA GLY A 295 -20.70 -12.98 41.00
C GLY A 295 -19.28 -12.58 40.61
N VAL A 296 -19.08 -11.53 39.80
CA VAL A 296 -17.76 -10.96 39.48
C VAL A 296 -17.55 -9.62 40.19
N GLY A 297 -16.48 -9.50 40.96
CA GLY A 297 -16.03 -8.25 41.55
C GLY A 297 -15.61 -7.23 40.48
N PRO A 298 -15.48 -5.94 40.83
CA PRO A 298 -15.07 -4.86 39.91
C PRO A 298 -13.67 -5.06 39.29
N ASP A 299 -12.91 -6.02 39.80
CA ASP A 299 -11.57 -6.45 39.41
C ASP A 299 -11.56 -7.77 38.61
N GLY A 300 -12.73 -8.33 38.27
CA GLY A 300 -12.84 -9.58 37.50
C GLY A 300 -12.41 -10.83 38.26
N THR A 301 -12.16 -10.72 39.56
CA THR A 301 -12.06 -11.87 40.45
C THR A 301 -13.45 -12.15 41.01
N GLY A 302 -13.88 -13.41 40.99
CA GLY A 302 -15.14 -13.81 41.63
C GLY A 302 -15.09 -13.51 43.13
N ILE A 303 -16.26 -13.45 43.77
CA ILE A 303 -16.38 -13.34 45.24
C ILE A 303 -15.61 -14.45 45.95
#